data_AF-A0A2N2MNS5-F1
#
_entry.id   AF-A0A2N2MNS5-F1
#
_cell.length_a   1.000
_cell.length_b   1.000
_cell.length_c   1.000
_cell.angle_alpha   90.00
_cell.angle_beta   90.00
_cell.angle_gamma   90.00
#
_symmetry.space_group_name_H-M   'P 1'
#
loop_
_entity.id
_entity.type
_entity.pdbx_description
1 polymer ?
#
loop_
_entity_poly.entity_id
_entity_poly.type
_entity_poly.pdbx_seq_one_letter_code
_entity_poly.pdbx_strand_id
1 'polypeptide(L)'
;MQNKRQIGFMIAILVGVFAGLVIGWLLIPAPVKNAPLESLRGDYQADYVLMVAEKFAADQDVLTATALLRDIKPSDPAASIKEALILGQQLGYSPRELQLITLLQTAITASSNAAPLTPTTEVTP
;
A
#
# COMPACT_ATOMS: atom_id res chain seq x y z
N MET A 1 -38.18 34.92 32.01
CA MET A 1 -37.52 35.61 30.88
C MET A 1 -36.14 35.03 30.49
N GLN A 2 -35.55 34.08 31.25
CA GLN A 2 -34.21 33.52 30.96
C GLN A 2 -34.15 32.58 29.74
N ASN A 3 -35.21 31.85 29.43
CA ASN A 3 -35.20 30.77 28.45
C ASN A 3 -35.07 31.27 27.00
N LYS A 4 -35.62 32.45 26.69
CA LYS A 4 -35.61 33.00 25.31
C LYS A 4 -34.19 33.35 24.84
N ARG A 5 -33.34 33.83 25.74
CA ARG A 5 -31.94 34.16 25.45
C ARG A 5 -31.11 32.91 25.18
N GLN A 6 -31.35 31.84 25.96
CA GLN A 6 -30.66 30.57 25.78
C GLN A 6 -31.07 29.86 24.48
N ILE A 7 -32.35 29.94 24.11
CA ILE A 7 -32.85 29.40 22.83
C ILE A 7 -32.18 30.12 21.65
N GLY A 8 -32.14 31.46 21.68
CA GLY A 8 -31.46 32.22 20.61
C GLY A 8 -29.98 31.89 20.49
N PHE A 9 -29.30 31.72 21.64
CA PHE A 9 -27.90 31.27 21.67
C PHE A 9 -27.71 29.87 21.06
N MET A 10 -28.60 28.93 21.39
CA MET A 10 -28.56 27.57 20.84
C MET A 10 -28.79 27.55 19.33
N ILE A 11 -29.74 28.36 18.84
CA ILE A 11 -30.01 28.50 17.40
C ILE A 11 -28.79 29.07 16.68
N ALA A 12 -28.13 30.09 17.23
CA ALA A 12 -26.94 30.66 16.62
C ALA A 12 -25.79 29.64 16.49
N ILE A 13 -25.58 28.79 17.52
CA ILE A 13 -24.61 27.69 17.45
C ILE A 13 -24.99 26.70 16.36
N LEU A 14 -26.26 26.28 16.31
CA LEU A 14 -26.75 25.32 15.31
C LEU A 14 -26.55 25.84 13.89
N VAL A 15 -26.86 27.12 13.65
CA VAL A 15 -26.65 27.78 12.36
C VAL A 15 -25.15 27.82 12.02
N GLY A 16 -24.29 28.17 12.98
CA GLY A 16 -22.84 28.18 12.77
C GLY A 16 -22.27 26.80 12.42
N VAL A 17 -22.68 25.74 13.14
CA VAL A 17 -22.28 24.36 12.86
C VAL A 17 -22.76 23.93 11.48
N PHE A 18 -24.03 24.18 11.16
CA PHE A 18 -24.61 23.79 9.89
C PHE A 18 -23.94 24.52 8.71
N ALA A 19 -23.76 25.84 8.83
CA ALA A 19 -23.06 26.64 7.83
C ALA A 19 -21.60 26.19 7.66
N GLY A 20 -20.89 25.94 8.76
CA GLY A 20 -19.51 25.44 8.73
C GLY A 20 -19.39 24.08 8.03
N LEU A 21 -20.32 23.16 8.29
CA LEU A 21 -20.34 21.84 7.65
C LEU A 21 -20.65 21.92 6.16
N VAL A 22 -21.65 22.72 5.77
CA VAL A 22 -22.00 22.93 4.36
C VAL A 22 -20.83 23.56 3.60
N ILE A 23 -20.19 24.58 4.17
CA ILE A 23 -19.04 25.23 3.54
C ILE A 23 -17.86 24.26 3.44
N GLY A 24 -17.49 23.60 4.54
CA GLY A 24 -16.32 22.74 4.63
C GLY A 24 -16.44 21.42 3.85
N TRP A 25 -17.65 20.92 3.62
CA TRP A 25 -17.88 19.65 2.90
C TRP A 25 -18.31 19.87 1.46
N LEU A 26 -19.28 20.76 1.22
CA LEU A 26 -19.92 20.89 -0.09
C LEU A 26 -19.28 21.97 -0.97
N LEU A 27 -18.85 23.09 -0.39
CA LEU A 27 -18.26 24.20 -1.16
C LEU A 27 -16.73 24.06 -1.30
N ILE A 28 -16.05 23.54 -0.29
CA ILE A 28 -14.59 23.40 -0.27
C ILE A 28 -14.21 21.95 0.05
N PRO A 29 -14.56 20.99 -0.82
CA PRO A 29 -14.14 19.61 -0.61
C PRO A 29 -12.61 19.55 -0.59
N ALA A 30 -12.04 18.84 0.38
CA ALA A 30 -10.62 18.56 0.38
C ALA A 30 -10.27 17.81 -0.92
N PRO A 31 -9.24 18.23 -1.66
CA PRO A 31 -8.86 17.52 -2.87
C PRO A 31 -8.50 16.09 -2.50
N VAL A 32 -9.09 15.12 -3.20
CA VAL A 32 -8.66 13.72 -3.14
C VAL A 32 -7.23 13.72 -3.64
N LYS A 33 -6.26 13.66 -2.73
CA LYS A 33 -4.87 13.46 -3.12
C LYS A 33 -4.79 12.07 -3.70
N ASN A 34 -4.36 11.98 -4.96
CA ASN A 34 -3.86 10.74 -5.54
C ASN A 34 -2.59 10.37 -4.76
N ALA A 35 -2.79 9.72 -3.62
CA ALA A 35 -1.71 9.30 -2.75
C ALA A 35 -1.04 8.09 -3.40
N PRO A 36 0.27 8.14 -3.69
CA PRO A 36 0.97 7.01 -4.28
C PRO A 36 0.98 5.82 -3.30
N LEU A 37 1.12 4.60 -3.82
CA LEU A 37 1.17 3.39 -2.99
C LEU A 37 2.33 3.43 -1.98
N GLU A 38 3.43 4.10 -2.31
CA GLU A 38 4.54 4.45 -1.40
C GLU A 38 4.09 5.13 -0.09
N SER A 39 3.00 5.89 -0.11
CA SER A 39 2.53 6.66 1.04
C SER A 39 1.60 5.88 1.97
N LEU A 40 1.26 4.63 1.62
CA LEU A 40 0.49 3.75 2.50
C LEU A 40 1.24 3.52 3.82
N ARG A 41 0.48 3.38 4.91
CA ARG A 41 1.03 2.91 6.18
C ARG A 41 1.56 1.47 6.02
N GLY A 42 2.57 1.11 6.81
CA GLY A 42 3.30 -0.16 6.62
C GLY A 42 2.43 -1.41 6.70
N ASP A 43 1.37 -1.41 7.51
CA ASP A 43 0.38 -2.50 7.57
C ASP A 43 -0.37 -2.68 6.24
N TYR A 44 -0.84 -1.58 5.64
CA TYR A 44 -1.49 -1.65 4.31
C TYR A 44 -0.49 -1.99 3.19
N GLN A 45 0.78 -1.60 3.33
CA GLN A 45 1.82 -2.03 2.40
C GLN A 45 2.06 -3.55 2.50
N ALA A 46 2.06 -4.10 3.72
CA ALA A 46 2.19 -5.55 3.93
C ALA A 46 1.01 -6.32 3.33
N ASP A 47 -0.23 -5.81 3.49
CA ASP A 47 -1.42 -6.39 2.88
C ASP A 47 -1.35 -6.38 1.35
N TYR A 48 -0.83 -5.30 0.75
CA TYR A 48 -0.60 -5.24 -0.68
C TYR A 48 0.45 -6.25 -1.15
N VAL A 49 1.56 -6.40 -0.43
CA VAL A 49 2.56 -7.42 -0.74
C VAL A 49 1.95 -8.83 -0.68
N LEU A 50 1.06 -9.09 0.28
CA LEU A 50 0.31 -10.34 0.34
C LEU A 50 -0.57 -10.54 -0.91
N MET A 51 -1.32 -9.53 -1.35
CA MET A 51 -2.10 -9.60 -2.60
C MET A 51 -1.22 -9.89 -3.82
N VAL A 52 -0.03 -9.29 -3.89
CA VAL A 52 0.93 -9.59 -4.96
C VAL A 52 1.43 -11.03 -4.86
N ALA A 53 1.68 -11.53 -3.64
CA ALA A 53 2.11 -12.91 -3.41
C ALA A 53 1.02 -13.93 -3.78
N GLU A 54 -0.24 -13.65 -3.49
CA GLU A 54 -1.40 -14.45 -3.90
C GLU A 54 -1.52 -14.50 -5.43
N LYS A 55 -1.43 -13.33 -6.08
CA LYS A 55 -1.44 -13.25 -7.53
C LYS A 55 -0.28 -14.03 -8.15
N PHE A 56 0.93 -13.86 -7.62
CA PHE A 56 2.10 -14.61 -8.06
C PHE A 56 1.90 -16.12 -7.88
N ALA A 57 1.32 -16.56 -6.76
CA ALA A 57 1.07 -17.98 -6.55
C ALA A 57 0.13 -18.57 -7.60
N ALA A 58 -0.85 -17.80 -8.08
CA ALA A 58 -1.75 -18.21 -9.16
C ALA A 58 -1.09 -18.18 -10.55
N ASP A 59 -0.41 -17.09 -10.89
CA ASP A 59 0.04 -16.82 -12.26
C ASP A 59 1.50 -17.24 -12.52
N GLN A 60 2.30 -17.43 -11.47
CA GLN A 60 3.75 -17.70 -11.49
C GLN A 60 4.59 -16.66 -12.27
N ASP A 61 4.04 -15.46 -12.48
CA ASP A 61 4.69 -14.37 -13.22
C ASP A 61 5.53 -13.47 -12.29
N VAL A 62 6.83 -13.75 -12.24
CA VAL A 62 7.80 -12.99 -11.44
C VAL A 62 7.99 -11.56 -11.96
N LEU A 63 7.88 -11.32 -13.27
CA LEU A 63 8.07 -9.99 -13.84
C LEU A 63 6.92 -9.07 -13.43
N THR A 64 5.69 -9.54 -13.56
CA THR A 64 4.50 -8.81 -13.12
C THR A 64 4.52 -8.57 -11.61
N ALA A 65 4.88 -9.58 -10.81
CA ALA A 65 4.97 -9.42 -9.36
C ALA A 65 6.03 -8.39 -8.97
N THR A 66 7.20 -8.41 -9.60
CA THR A 66 8.27 -7.42 -9.36
C THR A 66 7.82 -6.02 -9.76
N ALA A 67 7.11 -5.87 -10.88
CA ALA A 67 6.56 -4.58 -11.30
C ALA A 67 5.57 -4.01 -10.27
N LEU A 68 4.65 -4.83 -9.76
CA LEU A 68 3.68 -4.41 -8.73
C LEU A 68 4.36 -3.99 -7.42
N LEU A 69 5.42 -4.69 -7.00
CA LEU A 69 6.17 -4.34 -5.79
C LEU A 69 6.93 -3.01 -5.93
N ARG A 70 7.30 -2.61 -7.16
CA ARG A 70 7.92 -1.30 -7.43
C ARG A 70 6.96 -0.14 -7.18
N ASP A 71 5.65 -0.36 -7.20
CA ASP A 71 4.67 0.69 -6.88
C ASP A 71 4.72 1.12 -5.41
N ILE A 72 5.19 0.23 -4.52
CA ILE A 72 5.40 0.52 -3.09
C ILE A 72 6.83 0.93 -2.78
N LYS A 73 7.82 0.23 -3.35
CA LYS A 73 9.24 0.58 -3.17
C LYS A 73 9.97 0.49 -4.51
N PRO A 74 9.99 1.60 -5.29
CA PRO A 74 10.59 1.64 -6.63
C PRO A 74 12.08 1.29 -6.64
N SER A 75 12.79 1.69 -5.59
CA SER A 75 14.25 1.51 -5.46
C SER A 75 14.66 0.12 -4.99
N ASP A 76 13.85 -0.53 -4.16
CA ASP A 76 14.13 -1.86 -3.63
C ASP A 76 12.83 -2.66 -3.39
N PRO A 77 12.31 -3.33 -4.43
CA PRO A 77 11.14 -4.18 -4.33
C PRO A 77 11.34 -5.39 -3.42
N ALA A 78 12.59 -5.82 -3.16
CA ALA A 78 12.86 -6.93 -2.27
C ALA A 78 12.74 -6.51 -0.80
N ALA A 79 13.01 -5.23 -0.48
CA ALA A 79 12.80 -4.70 0.86
C ALA A 79 11.33 -4.72 1.30
N SER A 80 10.39 -4.44 0.39
CA SER A 80 8.96 -4.46 0.73
C SER A 80 8.48 -5.85 1.16
N ILE A 81 9.02 -6.92 0.55
CA ILE A 81 8.73 -8.31 0.93
C ILE A 81 9.24 -8.63 2.34
N LYS A 82 10.48 -8.21 2.65
CA LYS A 82 11.07 -8.44 3.98
C LYS A 82 10.29 -7.70 5.06
N GLU A 83 9.93 -6.45 4.80
CA GLU A 83 9.11 -5.64 5.71
C GLU A 83 7.72 -6.28 5.91
N ALA A 84 7.09 -6.77 4.84
CA ALA A 84 5.81 -7.47 4.92
C ALA A 84 5.88 -8.77 5.73
N LEU A 85 6.97 -9.54 5.65
CA LEU A 85 7.16 -10.73 6.49
C LEU A 85 7.29 -10.40 7.98
N ILE A 86 7.98 -9.30 8.31
CA ILE A 86 8.14 -8.85 9.69
C ILE A 86 6.80 -8.33 10.24
N LEU A 87 6.14 -7.44 9.48
CA LEU A 87 4.85 -6.88 9.87
C LEU A 87 3.76 -7.93 9.91
N GLY A 88 3.71 -8.85 8.94
CA GLY A 88 2.74 -9.94 8.90
C GLY A 88 2.82 -10.83 10.15
N GLN A 89 4.02 -11.12 10.65
CA GLN A 89 4.19 -11.82 11.92
C GLN A 89 3.65 -11.03 13.12
N GLN A 90 3.86 -9.71 13.15
CA GLN A 90 3.37 -8.83 14.21
C GLN A 90 1.84 -8.65 14.16
N LEU A 91 1.26 -8.64 12.96
CA LEU A 91 -0.17 -8.47 12.69
C LEU A 91 -0.95 -9.79 12.79
N GLY A 92 -0.26 -10.93 12.93
CA GLY A 92 -0.89 -12.23 13.12
C GLY A 92 -1.34 -12.91 11.82
N TYR A 93 -0.63 -12.69 10.72
CA TYR A 93 -0.85 -13.40 9.46
C TYR A 93 -0.79 -14.91 9.68
N SER A 94 -1.67 -15.63 8.99
CA SER A 94 -1.72 -17.08 9.03
C SER A 94 -0.45 -17.70 8.45
N PRO A 95 -0.12 -18.95 8.83
CA PRO A 95 1.01 -19.66 8.26
C PRO A 95 0.96 -19.76 6.72
N ARG A 96 -0.25 -19.83 6.15
CA ARG A 96 -0.45 -19.86 4.70
C ARG A 96 -0.05 -18.54 4.03
N GLU A 97 -0.46 -17.42 4.59
CA GLU A 97 -0.13 -16.09 4.04
C GLU A 97 1.37 -15.83 4.09
N LEU A 98 2.02 -16.16 5.21
CA LEU A 98 3.48 -16.07 5.34
C LEU A 98 4.21 -16.98 4.34
N GLN A 99 3.68 -18.19 4.07
CA GLN A 99 4.21 -19.08 3.04
C GLN A 99 4.11 -18.47 1.64
N LEU A 100 2.99 -17.83 1.29
CA LEU A 100 2.84 -17.17 -0.01
C LEU A 100 3.87 -16.05 -0.20
N ILE A 101 4.05 -15.19 0.80
CA ILE A 101 5.03 -14.11 0.76
C ILE A 101 6.46 -14.69 0.67
N THR A 102 6.75 -15.79 1.34
CA THR A 102 8.05 -16.48 1.27
C THR A 102 8.31 -17.11 -0.11
N LEU A 103 7.28 -17.68 -0.75
CA LEU A 103 7.37 -18.21 -2.11
C LEU A 103 7.71 -17.09 -3.10
N LEU A 104 7.02 -15.95 -2.98
CA LEU A 104 7.31 -14.75 -3.76
C LEU A 104 8.76 -14.27 -3.56
N GLN A 105 9.23 -14.19 -2.31
CA GLN A 105 10.61 -13.81 -1.99
C GLN A 105 11.63 -14.72 -2.69
N THR A 106 11.39 -16.03 -2.64
CA THR A 106 12.28 -17.03 -3.22
C THR A 106 12.36 -16.89 -4.74
N ALA A 107 11.21 -16.72 -5.39
CA ALA A 107 11.13 -16.56 -6.85
C ALA A 107 11.85 -15.30 -7.34
N ILE A 108 11.64 -14.16 -6.67
CA ILE A 108 12.30 -12.89 -7.03
C ILE A 108 13.81 -12.97 -6.82
N THR A 109 14.26 -13.60 -5.73
CA THR A 109 15.70 -13.80 -5.45
C THR A 109 16.34 -14.69 -6.51
N ALA A 110 15.68 -15.79 -6.89
CA ALA A 110 16.15 -16.68 -7.94
C ALA A 110 16.26 -15.97 -9.31
N SER A 111 15.23 -15.19 -9.68
CA SER A 111 15.24 -14.42 -10.94
C SER A 111 16.32 -13.34 -10.98
N SER A 112 16.62 -12.72 -9.84
CA SER A 112 17.67 -11.70 -9.73
C SER A 112 19.07 -12.31 -9.93
N ASN A 113 19.28 -13.53 -9.42
CA ASN A 113 20.54 -14.26 -9.54
C ASN A 113 20.74 -14.93 -10.91
N ALA A 114 19.68 -15.17 -11.68
CA ALA A 114 19.75 -15.79 -13.01
C ALA A 114 20.25 -14.84 -14.13
N ALA A 115 20.42 -13.55 -13.83
CA ALA A 115 20.85 -12.53 -14.78
C ALA A 115 22.38 -12.31 -14.84
N PRO A 116 23.20 -13.35 -15.10
CA PRO A 116 24.43 -13.12 -15.85
C PRO A 116 24.68 -14.21 -16.89
N LEU A 117 24.27 -13.96 -18.14
CA LEU A 117 24.93 -14.53 -19.32
C LEU A 117 24.95 -13.44 -20.42
N THR A 118 25.91 -12.53 -20.30
CA THR A 118 26.44 -11.83 -21.48
C THR A 118 26.77 -12.88 -22.55
N PRO A 119 26.40 -12.66 -23.82
CA PRO A 119 26.88 -13.50 -24.92
C PRO A 119 28.40 -13.35 -24.95
N THR A 120 29.10 -14.41 -24.53
CA THR A 120 30.52 -14.56 -24.80
C THR A 120 30.67 -14.49 -26.31
N THR A 121 31.16 -13.37 -26.81
CA THR A 121 31.72 -13.28 -28.16
C THR A 121 32.89 -14.25 -28.18
N GLU A 122 32.61 -15.50 -28.54
CA GLU A 122 33.58 -16.51 -28.89
C GLU A 122 34.18 -16.08 -30.24
N VAL A 123 35.17 -15.18 -30.18
CA VAL A 123 36.10 -14.99 -31.29
C VAL A 123 37.16 -16.07 -31.15
N THR A 124 36.93 -17.20 -31.82
CA THR A 124 37.93 -18.23 -32.07
C THR A 124 39.00 -17.75 -33.07
N PRO A 125 40.23 -18.29 -33.00
CA PRO A 125 41.48 -17.64 -33.43
C PRO A 125 41.68 -17.49 -34.94
#